data_AF-A0A653XUJ3-F1
#
_entry.id   AF-A0A653XUJ3-F1
#
_cell.length_a   1.000
_cell.length_b   1.000
_cell.length_c   1.000
_cell.angle_alpha   90.00
_cell.angle_beta   90.00
_cell.angle_gamma   90.00
#
_symmetry.space_group_name_H-M   'P 1'
#
loop_
_entity.id
_entity.type
_entity.pdbx_description
1 polymer ?
#
loop_
_entity_poly.entity_id
_entity_poly.type
_entity_poly.pdbx_seq_one_letter_code
_entity_poly.pdbx_strand_id
1 'polypeptide(L)'
;MRLSASEKYEIIQEVTTSEIGVKQTLENFGIARSTFYKWYHKYLENGYDGLKTSKITSKRQWNSIPEEQKDLVVEIALENTELSSRELAHKITDEQGVFISESSV
;
A
#
# COMPACT_ATOMS: atom_id res chain seq x y z
N MET A 1 -13.21 -10.16 -1.12
CA MET A 1 -13.78 -9.30 -0.06
C MET A 1 -12.64 -8.76 0.80
N ARG A 2 -12.50 -7.43 0.94
CA ARG A 2 -11.52 -6.82 1.84
C ARG A 2 -12.26 -6.42 3.12
N LEU A 3 -11.93 -7.11 4.21
CA LEU A 3 -12.46 -6.78 5.54
C LEU A 3 -11.57 -5.73 6.21
N SER A 4 -12.22 -4.79 6.88
CA SER A 4 -11.64 -3.84 7.83
C SER A 4 -11.06 -4.57 9.05
N ALA A 5 -10.27 -3.86 9.86
CA ALA A 5 -9.72 -4.43 11.08
C ALA A 5 -10.81 -4.76 12.11
N SER A 6 -11.86 -3.92 12.18
CA SER A 6 -13.02 -4.14 13.05
C SER A 6 -13.79 -5.39 12.66
N GLU A 7 -14.14 -5.56 11.39
CA GLU A 7 -14.86 -6.76 10.93
C GLU A 7 -14.06 -8.04 11.20
N LYS A 8 -12.74 -8.03 10.96
CA LYS A 8 -11.87 -9.18 11.29
C LYS A 8 -11.87 -9.49 12.78
N TYR A 9 -11.88 -8.46 13.61
CA TYR A 9 -11.88 -8.61 15.07
C TYR A 9 -13.21 -9.20 15.56
N GLU A 10 -14.33 -8.71 15.05
CA GLU A 10 -15.67 -9.25 15.33
C GLU A 10 -15.75 -10.73 14.97
N ILE A 11 -15.27 -11.12 13.79
CA ILE A 11 -15.22 -12.53 13.38
C ILE A 11 -14.35 -13.36 14.33
N ILE A 12 -13.21 -12.83 14.80
CA ILE A 12 -12.36 -13.54 15.77
C ILE A 12 -13.10 -13.73 17.11
N GLN A 13 -13.81 -12.72 17.59
CA GLN A 13 -14.60 -12.82 18.83
C GLN A 13 -15.73 -13.84 18.68
N GLU A 14 -16.46 -13.78 17.57
CA GLU A 14 -17.56 -14.70 17.28
C GLU A 14 -17.08 -16.15 17.18
N VAL A 15 -15.97 -16.39 16.47
CA VAL A 15 -15.40 -17.74 16.32
C VAL A 15 -14.86 -18.28 17.65
N THR A 16 -14.38 -17.41 18.55
CA THR A 16 -13.86 -17.81 19.87
C THR A 16 -14.99 -18.10 20.86
N THR A 17 -16.13 -17.42 20.72
CA THR A 17 -17.28 -17.55 21.62
C THR A 17 -18.31 -18.59 21.15
N SER A 18 -18.33 -18.89 19.85
CA SER A 18 -19.29 -19.79 19.23
C SER A 18 -19.12 -21.24 19.69
N GLU A 19 -20.22 -21.85 20.15
CA GLU A 19 -20.28 -23.26 20.57
C GLU A 19 -20.38 -24.24 19.38
N ILE A 20 -20.68 -23.73 18.18
CA ILE A 20 -20.92 -24.52 16.95
C ILE A 20 -19.59 -24.92 16.27
N GLY A 21 -18.47 -24.42 16.79
CA GLY A 21 -17.12 -24.74 16.34
C GLY A 21 -16.63 -23.86 15.18
N VAL A 22 -15.30 -23.80 15.07
CA VAL A 22 -14.59 -22.90 14.15
C VAL A 22 -14.97 -23.13 12.69
N LYS A 23 -15.09 -24.40 12.26
CA LYS A 23 -15.37 -24.73 10.86
C LYS A 23 -16.73 -24.20 10.40
N GLN A 24 -17.78 -24.50 11.15
CA GLN A 24 -19.14 -24.15 10.78
C GLN A 24 -19.38 -22.64 10.86
N THR A 25 -18.80 -21.99 11.87
CA THR A 25 -18.84 -20.52 12.00
C THR A 25 -18.19 -19.83 10.79
N LEU A 26 -17.01 -20.29 10.36
CA LEU A 26 -16.32 -19.73 9.19
C LEU A 26 -17.03 -20.00 7.86
N GLU A 27 -17.70 -21.15 7.72
CA GLU A 27 -18.54 -21.45 6.55
C GLU A 27 -19.72 -20.48 6.45
N ASN A 28 -20.36 -20.13 7.57
CA ASN A 28 -21.44 -19.14 7.60
C ASN A 28 -20.97 -17.74 7.16
N PHE A 29 -19.76 -17.35 7.53
CA PHE A 29 -19.15 -16.08 7.09
C PHE A 29 -18.55 -16.15 5.66
N GLY A 30 -18.51 -17.32 5.03
CA GLY A 30 -17.88 -17.52 3.72
C GLY A 30 -16.35 -17.32 3.73
N ILE A 31 -15.70 -17.54 4.88
CA ILE A 31 -14.27 -17.30 5.07
C ILE A 31 -13.50 -18.60 5.04
N ALA A 32 -12.48 -18.68 4.20
CA ALA A 32 -11.57 -19.82 4.20
C ALA A 32 -10.80 -19.93 5.52
N ARG A 33 -10.67 -21.15 6.07
CA ARG A 33 -9.93 -21.44 7.31
C ARG A 33 -8.52 -20.86 7.31
N SER A 34 -7.80 -20.96 6.18
CA SER A 34 -6.45 -20.43 6.04
C SER A 34 -6.39 -18.90 6.19
N THR A 35 -7.42 -18.19 5.75
CA THR A 35 -7.55 -16.74 5.91
C THR A 35 -7.78 -16.37 7.38
N PHE A 36 -8.69 -17.09 8.05
CA PHE A 36 -8.95 -16.90 9.48
C PHE A 36 -7.69 -17.10 10.32
N TYR A 37 -7.00 -18.23 10.18
CA TYR A 37 -5.80 -18.50 10.99
C TYR A 37 -4.66 -17.51 10.70
N LYS A 38 -4.53 -16.98 9.48
CA LYS A 38 -3.60 -15.89 9.19
C LYS A 38 -3.92 -14.62 9.97
N TRP A 39 -5.20 -14.26 10.08
CA TRP A 39 -5.61 -13.09 10.87
C TRP A 39 -5.46 -13.35 12.36
N TYR A 40 -5.87 -14.52 12.83
CA TYR A 40 -5.77 -14.92 14.22
C TYR A 40 -4.31 -14.92 14.70
N HIS A 41 -3.39 -15.44 13.88
CA HIS A 41 -1.97 -15.40 14.19
C HIS A 41 -1.43 -13.96 14.29
N LYS A 42 -1.77 -13.09 13.33
CA LYS A 42 -1.40 -11.66 13.39
C LYS A 42 -1.98 -10.94 14.61
N TYR A 43 -3.20 -11.32 15.00
CA TYR A 43 -3.85 -10.81 16.20
C TYR A 43 -3.13 -11.27 17.48
N LEU A 44 -2.65 -12.51 17.53
CA LEU A 44 -1.86 -13.00 18.67
C LEU A 44 -0.50 -12.29 18.77
N GLU A 45 0.15 -11.98 17.65
CA GLU A 45 1.46 -11.32 17.64
C GLU A 45 1.38 -9.81 17.94
N ASN A 46 0.42 -9.11 17.32
CA ASN A 46 0.38 -7.64 17.29
C ASN A 46 -0.96 -7.06 17.78
N GLY A 47 -1.83 -7.87 18.39
CA GLY A 47 -3.16 -7.45 18.82
C GLY A 47 -4.04 -6.96 17.67
N TYR A 48 -4.92 -5.99 17.97
CA TYR A 48 -5.79 -5.37 16.98
C TYR A 48 -5.02 -4.70 15.84
N ASP A 49 -3.83 -4.17 16.10
CA ASP A 49 -2.99 -3.53 15.07
C ASP A 49 -2.52 -4.52 14.01
N GLY A 50 -2.35 -5.80 14.35
CA GLY A 50 -2.03 -6.87 13.40
C GLY A 50 -3.14 -7.14 12.37
N LEU A 51 -4.39 -6.76 12.68
CA LEU A 51 -5.55 -6.92 11.79
C LEU A 51 -5.71 -5.76 10.81
N LYS A 52 -5.06 -4.62 11.07
CA LYS A 52 -5.04 -3.47 10.18
C LYS A 52 -4.49 -3.89 8.83
N THR A 53 -5.15 -3.43 7.77
CA THR A 53 -4.64 -3.63 6.41
C THR A 53 -3.29 -2.94 6.33
N SER A 54 -2.24 -3.73 6.10
CA SER A 54 -0.93 -3.17 5.77
C SER A 54 -1.11 -2.29 4.53
N LYS A 55 -0.62 -1.05 4.60
CA LYS A 55 -0.56 -0.19 3.42
C LYS A 55 0.21 -1.00 2.38
N ILE A 56 -0.43 -1.28 1.24
CA ILE A 56 0.26 -1.90 0.11
C ILE A 56 1.31 -0.87 -0.30
N THR A 57 2.51 -1.01 0.24
CA THR A 57 3.69 -0.32 -0.25
C THR A 57 4.09 -1.02 -1.53
N SER A 58 3.24 -0.91 -2.55
CA SER A 58 3.66 -0.99 -3.94
C SER A 58 4.51 0.27 -4.18
N LYS A 59 5.68 0.32 -3.54
CA LYS A 59 6.62 1.45 -3.65
C LYS A 59 7.20 1.57 -5.05
N ARG A 60 7.00 0.58 -5.90
CA ARG A 60 7.57 0.56 -7.24
C ARG A 60 6.49 0.26 -8.26
N GLN A 61 5.79 1.29 -8.68
CA GLN A 61 5.20 1.25 -10.01
C GLN A 61 6.36 1.12 -11.00
N TRP A 62 6.25 0.18 -11.94
CA TRP A 62 7.36 -0.19 -12.84
C TRP A 62 7.90 1.00 -13.65
N ASN A 63 7.05 2.00 -13.89
CA ASN A 63 7.35 3.23 -14.63
C ASN A 63 7.46 4.48 -13.73
N SER A 64 7.72 4.34 -12.44
CA SER A 64 7.88 5.49 -11.55
C SER A 64 9.35 5.75 -11.23
N ILE A 65 9.77 7.00 -11.43
CA ILE A 65 11.08 7.49 -10.98
C ILE A 65 11.18 7.43 -9.44
N PRO A 66 12.37 7.15 -8.87
CA PRO A 66 12.64 7.27 -7.44
C PRO A 66 12.15 8.59 -6.84
N GLU A 67 11.73 8.58 -5.58
CA GLU A 67 11.27 9.80 -4.87
C GLU A 67 12.32 10.92 -4.90
N GLU A 68 13.61 10.59 -4.73
CA GLU A 68 14.71 11.56 -4.83
C GLU A 68 14.74 12.29 -6.19
N GLN A 69 14.38 11.61 -7.28
CA GLN A 69 14.31 12.22 -8.61
C GLN A 69 13.04 13.07 -8.77
N LYS A 70 11.94 12.72 -8.11
CA LYS A 70 10.72 13.56 -8.10
C LYS A 70 10.97 14.87 -7.36
N ASP A 71 11.62 14.79 -6.21
CA ASP A 71 11.96 15.96 -5.41
C ASP A 71 12.87 16.91 -6.21
N LEU A 72 13.86 16.36 -6.93
CA LEU A 72 14.72 17.13 -7.84
C LEU A 72 13.93 17.82 -8.97
N VAL A 73 13.00 17.11 -9.61
CA VAL A 73 12.14 17.68 -10.66
C VAL A 73 11.34 18.86 -10.11
N VAL A 74 10.76 18.70 -8.91
CA VAL A 74 9.98 19.77 -8.24
C VAL A 74 10.85 20.98 -7.93
N GLU A 75 12.06 20.78 -7.41
CA GLU A 75 12.99 21.87 -7.11
C GLU A 75 13.32 22.68 -8.37
N ILE A 76 13.70 22.01 -9.46
CA ILE A 76 14.08 22.67 -10.72
C ILE A 76 12.88 23.35 -11.38
N ALA A 77 11.68 22.78 -11.29
CA ALA A 77 10.44 23.38 -11.78
C ALA A 77 10.07 24.65 -11.00
N LEU A 78 10.29 24.66 -9.68
CA LEU A 78 10.08 25.85 -8.84
C LEU A 78 11.08 26.97 -9.17
N GLU A 79 12.31 26.62 -9.50
CA GLU A 79 13.32 27.60 -9.94
C GLU A 79 13.07 28.14 -11.35
N ASN A 80 12.45 27.34 -12.23
CA ASN A 80 12.29 27.64 -13.65
C ASN A 80 10.83 27.55 -14.10
N THR A 81 9.96 28.33 -13.45
CA THR A 81 8.51 28.32 -13.67
C THR A 81 8.06 28.68 -15.10
N GLU A 82 8.93 29.29 -15.89
CA GLU A 82 8.68 29.66 -17.29
C GLU A 82 8.96 28.54 -18.28
N LEU A 83 9.66 27.47 -17.87
CA LEU A 83 10.01 26.36 -18.73
C LEU A 83 8.85 25.36 -18.86
N SER A 84 8.62 24.87 -20.07
CA SER A 84 7.70 23.76 -20.31
C SER A 84 8.25 22.44 -19.75
N SER A 85 7.39 21.44 -19.54
CA SER A 85 7.78 20.09 -19.09
C SER A 85 8.87 19.47 -19.97
N ARG A 86 8.84 19.75 -21.28
CA ARG A 86 9.85 19.28 -22.23
C ARG A 86 11.20 19.96 -22.03
N GLU A 87 11.21 21.27 -21.84
CA GLU A 87 12.43 22.04 -21.61
C GLU A 87 13.05 21.67 -20.25
N LEU A 88 12.22 21.47 -19.22
CA LEU A 88 12.65 20.95 -17.92
C LEU A 88 13.27 19.55 -18.05
N ALA A 89 12.65 18.63 -18.80
CA ALA A 89 13.21 17.29 -19.01
C ALA A 89 14.61 17.34 -19.65
N HIS A 90 14.80 18.20 -20.66
CA HIS A 90 16.11 18.42 -21.27
C HIS A 90 17.10 19.01 -20.28
N LYS A 91 16.72 20.06 -19.56
CA LYS A 91 17.56 20.71 -18.56
C LYS A 91 18.04 19.74 -17.48
N ILE A 92 17.12 18.92 -16.95
CA ILE A 92 17.46 17.92 -15.93
C ILE A 92 18.40 16.84 -16.50
N THR A 93 18.14 16.39 -17.73
CA THR A 93 18.99 15.38 -18.37
C THR A 93 20.40 15.90 -18.66
N ASP A 94 20.52 17.15 -19.12
CA ASP A 94 21.78 17.76 -19.52
C ASP A 94 22.61 18.28 -18.32
N GLU A 95 21.96 18.85 -17.30
CA GLU A 95 22.64 19.48 -16.15
C GLU A 95 22.83 18.52 -14.97
N GLN A 96 21.87 17.63 -14.70
CA GLN A 96 21.91 16.72 -13.54
C GLN A 96 22.37 15.31 -13.91
N GLY A 97 22.51 14.99 -15.21
CA GLY A 97 22.92 13.67 -15.68
C GLY A 97 21.90 12.55 -15.40
N VAL A 98 20.67 12.93 -15.06
CA VAL A 98 19.56 12.01 -14.78
C VAL A 98 18.59 12.02 -15.96
N PHE A 99 18.41 10.87 -16.62
CA PHE A 99 17.43 10.76 -17.69
C PHE A 99 16.00 10.83 -17.14
N ILE A 100 15.25 11.86 -17.53
CA ILE A 100 13.83 12.04 -17.21
C ILE A 100 13.07 12.30 -18.51
N SER A 101 12.00 11.55 -18.73
CA SER A 101 11.12 11.80 -19.87
C SER A 101 10.20 12.99 -19.60
N GLU A 102 9.77 13.69 -20.65
CA GLU A 102 8.76 14.76 -20.56
C GLU A 102 7.50 14.33 -19.79
N SER A 103 7.07 13.07 -19.94
CA SER A 103 5.91 12.51 -19.23
C SER A 103 6.13 12.28 -17.73
N SER A 104 7.37 12.33 -17.27
CA SER A 104 7.77 12.11 -15.88
C SER A 104 8.04 13.43 -15.14
N VAL A 105 8.05 14.56 -15.86
CA VAL A 105 8.12 15.93 -15.35
C VAL A 105 6.71 16.44 -15.05
#